data_AF-A0A534AG22-F1
#
_entry.id   AF-A0A534AG22-F1
#
_cell.length_a   1.000
_cell.length_b   1.000
_cell.length_c   1.000
_cell.angle_alpha   90.00
_cell.angle_beta   90.00
_cell.angle_gamma   90.00
#
_symmetry.space_group_name_H-M   'P 1'
#
loop_
_entity.id
_entity.type
_entity.pdbx_description
1 polymer ?
#
loop_
_entity_poly.entity_id
_entity_poly.type
_entity_poly.pdbx_seq_one_letter_code
_entity_poly.pdbx_strand_id
1 'polypeptide(L)'
;MPTTTRVGHHLLAFAWGMSEAVVFFVVPDVLITRASLGSLRFGLLTAAFALVGSLLGGTLSYFWGATNLDGARHVLDALPAISIGMLDGAQHALATDGMLAAVLGSFSGVPYKVFAVHASSAGIPLTAFVLASIPARGIRFVLLATITRVLARYAVSVWTMQRLRWIWALVWIANYAIYWTVMPN
;
A
#
# COMPACT_ATOMS: atom_id res chain seq x y z
N MET A 1 3.66 25.63 4.10
CA MET A 1 4.68 24.58 4.37
C MET A 1 5.95 24.94 3.63
N PRO A 2 7.08 25.11 4.35
CA PRO A 2 8.40 25.37 3.76
C PRO A 2 8.82 24.30 2.75
N THR A 3 9.63 24.64 1.76
CA THR A 3 10.10 23.73 0.70
C THR A 3 10.87 22.52 1.25
N THR A 4 11.72 22.72 2.26
CA THR A 4 12.47 21.67 2.96
C THR A 4 11.55 20.62 3.61
N THR A 5 10.43 21.06 4.19
CA THR A 5 9.44 20.15 4.79
C THR A 5 8.69 19.29 3.77
N ARG A 6 8.59 19.76 2.51
CA ARG A 6 7.95 18.99 1.43
C ARG A 6 8.86 17.89 0.91
N VAL A 7 10.16 18.16 0.77
CA VAL A 7 11.14 17.15 0.35
C VAL A 7 11.20 16.02 1.38
N GLY A 8 11.29 16.34 2.67
CA GLY A 8 11.25 15.34 3.74
C GLY A 8 9.97 14.48 3.70
N HIS A 9 8.83 15.07 3.37
CA HIS A 9 7.56 14.34 3.25
C HIS A 9 7.55 13.34 2.09
N HIS A 10 8.10 13.70 0.94
CA HIS A 10 8.19 12.81 -0.22
C HIS A 10 9.18 11.67 0.01
N LEU A 11 10.33 11.95 0.66
CA LEU A 11 11.29 10.91 1.07
C LEU A 11 10.67 9.95 2.08
N LEU A 12 9.90 10.47 3.04
CA LEU A 12 9.16 9.63 3.98
C LEU A 12 8.16 8.74 3.25
N ALA A 13 7.40 9.28 2.28
CA ALA A 13 6.44 8.49 1.51
C ALA A 13 7.12 7.36 0.71
N PHE A 14 8.28 7.65 0.11
CA PHE A 14 9.11 6.65 -0.56
C PHE A 14 9.56 5.54 0.41
N ALA A 15 10.18 5.91 1.54
CA ALA A 15 10.68 4.95 2.52
C ALA A 15 9.53 4.11 3.12
N TRP A 16 8.37 4.73 3.34
CA TRP A 16 7.17 4.07 3.85
C TRP A 16 6.61 3.08 2.83
N GLY A 17 6.46 3.49 1.56
CA GLY A 17 6.00 2.61 0.49
C GLY A 17 6.91 1.40 0.30
N MET A 18 8.22 1.61 0.38
CA MET A 18 9.22 0.53 0.33
C MET A 18 9.09 -0.41 1.53
N SER A 19 9.03 0.14 2.73
CA SER A 19 8.96 -0.65 3.97
C SER A 19 7.67 -1.49 4.01
N GLU A 20 6.54 -0.91 3.61
CA GLU A 20 5.26 -1.62 3.54
C GLU A 20 5.30 -2.77 2.54
N ALA A 21 5.95 -2.59 1.38
CA ALA A 21 6.05 -3.64 0.38
C ALA A 21 6.89 -4.85 0.83
N VAL A 22 7.70 -4.68 1.87
CA VAL A 22 8.61 -5.71 2.40
C VAL A 22 8.06 -6.32 3.68
N VAL A 23 7.90 -5.53 4.77
CA VAL A 23 7.53 -6.05 6.10
C VAL A 23 6.58 -5.17 6.91
N PHE A 24 6.40 -3.90 6.56
CA PHE A 24 5.62 -2.97 7.38
C PHE A 24 4.11 -3.13 7.18
N PHE A 25 3.32 -3.04 8.26
CA PHE A 25 1.87 -3.32 8.26
C PHE A 25 1.00 -2.08 8.05
N VAL A 26 1.54 -0.87 8.26
CA VAL A 26 0.80 0.37 8.06
C VAL A 26 0.97 0.84 6.63
N VAL A 27 -0.14 1.06 5.92
CA VAL A 27 -0.13 1.47 4.52
C VAL A 27 0.25 2.95 4.32
N PRO A 28 1.00 3.30 3.25
CA PRO A 28 1.43 4.69 2.96
C PRO A 28 0.26 5.63 2.66
N ASP A 29 -0.92 5.08 2.42
CA ASP A 29 -2.22 5.73 2.26
C ASP A 29 -2.50 6.78 3.34
N VAL A 30 -2.04 6.54 4.57
CA VAL A 30 -2.13 7.49 5.69
C VAL A 30 -1.47 8.82 5.31
N LEU A 31 -0.24 8.78 4.79
CA LEU A 31 0.50 9.96 4.36
C LEU A 31 -0.13 10.60 3.11
N ILE A 32 -0.53 9.77 2.13
CA ILE A 32 -1.12 10.23 0.86
C ILE A 32 -2.41 11.02 1.12
N THR A 33 -3.31 10.47 1.95
CA THR A 33 -4.57 11.12 2.30
C THR A 33 -4.31 12.38 3.13
N ARG A 34 -3.34 12.37 4.04
CA ARG A 34 -2.95 13.54 4.84
C ARG A 34 -2.45 14.71 3.98
N ALA A 35 -1.67 14.41 2.94
CA ALA A 35 -1.19 15.39 1.97
C ALA A 35 -2.35 15.93 1.11
N SER A 36 -3.25 15.03 0.69
CA SER A 36 -4.40 15.33 -0.17
C SER A 36 -5.45 16.26 0.46
N LEU A 37 -5.57 16.28 1.80
CA LEU A 37 -6.44 17.24 2.50
C LEU A 37 -6.15 18.70 2.09
N GLY A 38 -4.86 19.04 1.96
CA GLY A 38 -4.43 20.41 1.63
C GLY A 38 -4.40 20.69 0.12
N SER A 39 -3.93 19.73 -0.69
CA SER A 39 -3.76 19.92 -2.13
C SER A 39 -3.71 18.59 -2.88
N LEU A 40 -4.46 18.49 -3.99
CA LEU A 40 -4.41 17.31 -4.86
C LEU A 40 -3.01 17.07 -5.40
N ARG A 41 -2.36 18.13 -5.90
CA ARG A 41 -1.02 18.04 -6.49
C ARG A 41 -0.01 17.51 -5.49
N PHE A 42 -0.07 17.97 -4.24
CA PHE A 42 0.82 17.48 -3.19
C PHE A 42 0.50 16.03 -2.81
N GLY A 43 -0.78 15.66 -2.75
CA GLY A 43 -1.24 14.29 -2.54
C GLY A 43 -0.76 13.32 -3.64
N LEU A 44 -0.95 13.68 -4.92
CA LEU A 44 -0.54 12.86 -6.06
C LEU A 44 0.98 12.73 -6.18
N LEU A 45 1.74 13.78 -5.89
CA LEU A 45 3.21 13.65 -5.81
C LEU A 45 3.61 12.71 -4.68
N THR A 46 3.00 12.83 -3.50
CA THR A 46 3.25 11.91 -2.37
C THR A 46 2.91 10.46 -2.74
N ALA A 47 1.81 10.23 -3.46
CA ALA A 47 1.44 8.94 -4.01
C ALA A 47 2.46 8.39 -5.02
N ALA A 48 3.01 9.24 -5.89
CA ALA A 48 4.03 8.84 -6.85
C ALA A 48 5.33 8.40 -6.16
N PHE A 49 5.81 9.16 -5.17
CA PHE A 49 6.98 8.78 -4.37
C PHE A 49 6.74 7.48 -3.58
N ALA A 50 5.56 7.35 -2.96
CA ALA A 50 5.17 6.12 -2.30
C ALA A 50 5.19 4.95 -3.28
N LEU A 51 4.59 5.09 -4.46
CA LEU A 51 4.55 4.07 -5.52
C LEU A 51 5.95 3.63 -5.94
N VAL A 52 6.87 4.56 -6.20
CA VAL A 52 8.26 4.22 -6.58
C VAL A 52 8.95 3.42 -5.47
N GLY A 53 8.85 3.86 -4.21
CA GLY A 53 9.39 3.10 -3.08
C GLY A 53 8.75 1.71 -2.99
N SER A 54 7.45 1.64 -3.21
CA SER A 54 6.64 0.42 -3.24
C SER A 54 7.07 -0.58 -4.32
N LEU A 55 7.45 -0.10 -5.51
CA LEU A 55 7.92 -0.93 -6.61
C LEU A 55 9.31 -1.50 -6.29
N LEU A 56 10.20 -0.68 -5.71
CA LEU A 56 11.50 -1.14 -5.24
C LEU A 56 11.37 -2.17 -4.13
N GLY A 57 10.57 -1.89 -3.09
CA GLY A 57 10.31 -2.85 -2.02
C GLY A 57 9.64 -4.13 -2.51
N GLY A 58 8.68 -4.02 -3.45
CA GLY A 58 8.08 -5.19 -4.08
C GLY A 58 9.06 -6.02 -4.90
N THR A 59 10.02 -5.36 -5.56
CA THR A 59 11.10 -6.03 -6.30
C THR A 59 12.02 -6.78 -5.33
N LEU A 60 12.32 -6.21 -4.16
CA LEU A 60 13.04 -6.92 -3.10
C LEU A 60 12.25 -8.14 -2.62
N SER A 61 10.95 -8.02 -2.37
CA SER A 61 10.09 -9.15 -1.99
C SER A 61 10.02 -10.23 -3.07
N TYR A 62 9.98 -9.85 -4.34
CA TYR A 62 10.06 -10.78 -5.48
C TYR A 62 11.35 -11.61 -5.46
N PHE A 63 12.50 -10.94 -5.30
CA PHE A 63 13.79 -11.64 -5.23
C PHE A 63 13.94 -12.46 -3.95
N TRP A 64 13.38 -11.99 -2.84
CA TRP A 64 13.37 -12.74 -1.59
C TRP A 64 12.60 -14.05 -1.75
N GLY A 65 11.41 -14.03 -2.35
CA GLY A 65 10.67 -15.24 -2.68
C GLY A 65 11.36 -16.13 -3.71
N ALA A 66 12.06 -15.54 -4.69
CA ALA A 66 12.83 -16.29 -5.68
C ALA A 66 14.04 -17.05 -5.07
N THR A 67 14.61 -16.53 -3.98
CA THR A 67 15.81 -17.10 -3.34
C THR A 67 15.48 -18.00 -2.17
N ASN A 68 14.48 -17.64 -1.36
CA ASN A 68 14.06 -18.41 -0.18
C ASN A 68 12.57 -18.17 0.11
N LEU A 69 11.71 -18.85 -0.64
CA LEU A 69 10.26 -18.72 -0.49
C LEU A 69 9.77 -19.13 0.91
N ASP A 70 10.27 -20.25 1.45
CA ASP A 70 9.83 -20.76 2.75
C ASP A 70 10.21 -19.79 3.89
N GLY A 71 11.43 -19.23 3.84
CA GLY A 71 11.84 -18.18 4.78
C GLY A 71 11.02 -16.90 4.64
N ALA A 72 10.69 -16.50 3.41
CA ALA A 72 9.82 -15.35 3.17
C ALA A 72 8.41 -15.58 3.73
N ARG A 73 7.82 -16.75 3.47
CA ARG A 73 6.52 -17.16 4.02
C ARG A 73 6.53 -17.15 5.55
N HIS A 74 7.56 -17.71 6.18
CA HIS A 74 7.66 -17.76 7.64
C HIS A 74 7.72 -16.36 8.26
N VAL A 75 8.49 -15.44 7.68
CA VAL A 75 8.54 -14.06 8.18
C VAL A 75 7.22 -13.33 7.92
N LEU A 76 6.59 -13.53 6.76
CA LEU A 76 5.30 -12.91 6.45
C LEU A 76 4.18 -13.44 7.36
N ASP A 77 4.15 -14.73 7.68
CA ASP A 77 3.17 -15.33 8.60
C ASP A 77 3.34 -14.82 10.04
N ALA A 78 4.57 -14.45 10.43
CA ALA A 78 4.82 -13.76 11.69
C ALA A 78 4.39 -12.28 11.68
N LEU A 79 4.11 -11.70 10.50
CA LEU A 79 3.60 -10.33 10.43
C LEU A 79 2.12 -10.31 10.80
N PRO A 80 1.70 -9.26 11.53
CA PRO A 80 0.31 -9.17 11.89
C PRO A 80 -0.61 -9.09 10.67
N ALA A 81 -1.79 -9.70 10.78
CA ALA A 81 -2.84 -9.70 9.75
C ALA A 81 -2.44 -10.33 8.40
N ILE A 82 -1.45 -11.21 8.43
CA ILE A 82 -1.14 -12.16 7.35
C ILE A 82 -1.29 -13.56 7.96
N SER A 83 -2.00 -14.44 7.26
CA SER A 83 -2.14 -15.84 7.66
C SER A 83 -1.64 -16.77 6.56
N ILE A 84 -1.30 -18.00 6.95
CA ILE A 84 -0.97 -19.10 6.01
C ILE A 84 -2.03 -19.23 4.91
N GLY A 85 -3.32 -19.12 5.24
CA GLY A 85 -4.40 -19.19 4.26
C GLY A 85 -4.35 -18.07 3.22
N MET A 86 -3.90 -16.86 3.58
CA MET A 86 -3.67 -15.78 2.61
C MET A 86 -2.48 -16.06 1.70
N LEU A 87 -1.40 -16.62 2.25
CA LEU A 87 -0.21 -16.99 1.48
C LEU A 87 -0.56 -18.06 0.43
N ASP A 88 -1.24 -19.12 0.85
CA ASP A 88 -1.68 -20.20 -0.04
C ASP A 88 -2.69 -19.71 -1.08
N GLY A 89 -3.65 -18.88 -0.66
CA GLY A 89 -4.64 -18.27 -1.55
C GLY A 89 -3.99 -17.38 -2.60
N ALA A 90 -2.99 -16.56 -2.22
CA ALA A 90 -2.26 -15.72 -3.16
C ALA A 90 -1.43 -16.55 -4.14
N GLN A 91 -0.76 -17.61 -3.68
CA GLN A 91 -0.03 -18.53 -4.56
C GLN A 91 -0.98 -19.18 -5.58
N HIS A 92 -2.14 -19.66 -5.14
CA HIS A 92 -3.14 -20.26 -6.03
C HIS A 92 -3.70 -19.25 -7.03
N ALA A 93 -4.03 -18.04 -6.58
CA ALA A 93 -4.54 -16.98 -7.45
C ALA A 93 -3.51 -16.53 -8.49
N LEU A 94 -2.22 -16.47 -8.14
CA LEU A 94 -1.16 -16.19 -9.11
C LEU A 94 -1.00 -17.31 -10.14
N ALA A 95 -1.20 -18.57 -9.75
CA ALA A 95 -1.14 -19.70 -10.69
C ALA A 95 -2.30 -19.68 -11.69
N THR A 96 -3.48 -19.21 -11.28
CA THR A 96 -4.69 -19.19 -12.11
C THR A 96 -4.82 -17.91 -12.95
N ASP A 97 -4.67 -16.75 -12.31
CA ASP A 97 -4.97 -15.44 -12.90
C ASP A 97 -3.71 -14.59 -13.17
N GLY A 98 -2.52 -15.11 -12.84
CA GLY A 98 -1.26 -14.38 -12.97
C GLY A 98 -1.29 -13.08 -12.15
N MET A 99 -0.67 -12.03 -12.69
CA MET A 99 -0.59 -10.74 -11.98
C MET A 99 -1.94 -9.99 -11.84
N LEU A 100 -3.00 -10.41 -12.53
CA LEU A 100 -4.33 -9.85 -12.31
C LEU A 100 -4.82 -10.15 -10.88
N ALA A 101 -4.43 -11.30 -10.31
CA ALA A 101 -4.69 -11.63 -8.92
C ALA A 101 -4.15 -10.57 -7.96
N ALA A 102 -2.94 -10.04 -8.20
CA ALA A 102 -2.36 -8.99 -7.36
C ALA A 102 -3.10 -7.65 -7.47
N VAL A 103 -3.59 -7.32 -8.68
CA VAL A 103 -4.39 -6.11 -8.90
C VAL A 103 -5.73 -6.21 -8.19
N LEU A 104 -6.46 -7.33 -8.36
CA LEU A 104 -7.76 -7.55 -7.75
C LEU A 104 -7.67 -7.78 -6.24
N GLY A 105 -6.67 -8.54 -5.79
CA GLY A 105 -6.41 -8.84 -4.39
C GLY A 105 -6.12 -7.60 -3.54
N SER A 106 -5.61 -6.52 -4.15
CA SER A 106 -5.42 -5.22 -3.48
C SER A 106 -6.73 -4.60 -2.98
N PHE A 107 -7.88 -4.98 -3.54
CA PHE A 107 -9.21 -4.56 -3.11
C PHE A 107 -9.86 -5.53 -2.11
N SER A 108 -9.40 -6.79 -2.09
CA SER A 108 -9.89 -7.84 -1.18
C SER A 108 -9.22 -7.79 0.20
N GLY A 109 -8.27 -6.88 0.41
CA GLY A 109 -7.56 -6.72 1.68
C GLY A 109 -6.33 -7.62 1.84
N VAL A 110 -5.96 -8.38 0.82
CA VAL A 110 -4.73 -9.19 0.84
C VAL A 110 -3.53 -8.27 0.60
N PRO A 111 -2.52 -8.27 1.48
CA PRO A 111 -1.37 -7.37 1.33
C PRO A 111 -0.56 -7.68 0.06
N TYR A 112 -0.16 -6.63 -0.66
CA TYR A 112 0.60 -6.72 -1.91
C TYR A 112 1.88 -7.59 -1.79
N LYS A 113 2.54 -7.53 -0.63
CA LYS A 113 3.78 -8.29 -0.37
C LYS A 113 3.60 -9.81 -0.46
N VAL A 114 2.40 -10.31 -0.15
CA VAL A 114 2.03 -11.73 -0.24
C VAL A 114 2.12 -12.17 -1.71
N PHE A 115 1.53 -11.40 -2.63
CA PHE A 115 1.68 -11.67 -4.06
C PHE A 115 3.13 -11.49 -4.54
N ALA A 116 3.84 -10.48 -4.02
CA ALA A 116 5.20 -10.19 -4.45
C ALA A 116 6.17 -11.36 -4.19
N VAL A 117 6.14 -11.97 -2.99
CA VAL A 117 7.03 -13.10 -2.68
C VAL A 117 6.69 -14.35 -3.50
N HIS A 118 5.42 -14.56 -3.86
CA HIS A 118 5.01 -15.74 -4.62
C HIS A 118 5.15 -15.58 -6.15
N ALA A 119 5.28 -14.36 -6.67
CA ALA A 119 5.26 -14.08 -8.12
C ALA A 119 6.34 -14.85 -8.90
N SER A 120 7.57 -14.95 -8.38
CA SER A 120 8.65 -15.70 -9.04
C SER A 120 8.36 -17.19 -9.10
N SER A 121 7.86 -17.78 -8.01
CA SER A 121 7.48 -19.21 -7.93
C SER A 121 6.32 -19.55 -8.86
N ALA A 122 5.46 -18.58 -9.19
CA ALA A 122 4.40 -18.70 -10.17
C ALA A 122 4.88 -18.53 -11.63
N GLY A 123 6.19 -18.43 -11.87
CA GLY A 123 6.77 -18.28 -13.21
C GLY A 123 6.58 -16.89 -13.83
N ILE A 124 6.17 -15.89 -13.04
CA ILE A 124 5.94 -14.53 -13.54
C ILE A 124 7.29 -13.83 -13.67
N PRO A 125 7.67 -13.34 -14.87
CA PRO A 125 8.94 -12.64 -15.05
C PRO A 125 8.90 -11.29 -14.33
N LEU A 126 10.07 -10.86 -13.83
CA LEU A 126 10.21 -9.61 -13.07
C LEU A 126 9.61 -8.39 -13.79
N THR A 127 9.78 -8.30 -15.11
CA THR A 127 9.24 -7.21 -15.91
C THR A 127 7.71 -7.16 -15.86
N ALA A 128 7.04 -8.31 -16.02
CA ALA A 128 5.58 -8.41 -15.92
C ALA A 128 5.11 -8.09 -14.49
N PHE A 129 5.84 -8.56 -13.47
CA PHE A 129 5.56 -8.25 -12.07
C PHE A 129 5.60 -6.74 -11.80
N VAL A 130 6.69 -6.06 -12.17
CA VAL A 130 6.84 -4.61 -11.93
C VAL A 130 5.77 -3.82 -12.70
N LEU A 131 5.50 -4.17 -13.95
CA LEU A 131 4.49 -3.49 -14.76
C LEU A 131 3.08 -3.65 -14.18
N ALA A 132 2.73 -4.84 -13.70
CA ALA A 132 1.42 -5.08 -13.08
C ALA A 132 1.31 -4.51 -11.65
N SER A 133 2.43 -4.31 -10.96
CA SER A 133 2.47 -3.67 -9.64
C SER A 133 2.11 -2.19 -9.70
N ILE A 134 2.35 -1.53 -10.85
CA ILE A 134 1.97 -0.13 -11.07
C ILE A 134 0.46 0.06 -10.91
N PRO A 135 -0.43 -0.63 -11.67
CA PRO A 135 -1.88 -0.51 -11.46
C PRO A 135 -2.34 -1.10 -10.13
N ALA A 136 -1.77 -2.22 -9.66
CA ALA A 136 -2.16 -2.86 -8.40
C ALA A 136 -2.09 -1.90 -7.20
N ARG A 137 -1.14 -0.96 -7.22
CA ARG A 137 -0.92 0.01 -6.13
C ARG A 137 -1.30 1.43 -6.51
N GLY A 138 -0.91 1.85 -7.71
CA GLY A 138 -1.10 3.19 -8.22
C GLY A 138 -2.57 3.59 -8.32
N ILE A 139 -3.45 2.68 -8.75
CA ILE A 139 -4.90 2.96 -8.83
C ILE A 139 -5.43 3.33 -7.45
N ARG A 140 -5.18 2.48 -6.44
CA ARG A 140 -5.60 2.73 -5.06
C ARG A 140 -5.05 4.06 -4.53
N PHE A 141 -3.76 4.34 -4.73
CA PHE A 141 -3.12 5.57 -4.25
C PHE A 141 -3.71 6.83 -4.89
N VAL A 142 -3.93 6.82 -6.20
CA VAL A 142 -4.53 7.94 -6.93
C VAL A 142 -5.99 8.12 -6.54
N LEU A 143 -6.75 7.03 -6.39
CA LEU A 143 -8.14 7.07 -5.94
C LEU A 143 -8.25 7.69 -4.56
N LEU A 144 -7.48 7.21 -3.58
CA LEU A 144 -7.50 7.74 -2.22
C LEU A 144 -7.10 9.21 -2.16
N ALA A 145 -6.08 9.62 -2.93
CA ALA A 145 -5.69 11.01 -3.02
C ALA A 145 -6.82 11.89 -3.57
N THR A 146 -7.45 11.43 -4.65
CA THR A 146 -8.51 12.17 -5.35
C THR A 146 -9.78 12.25 -4.50
N ILE A 147 -10.27 11.12 -3.97
CA ILE A 147 -11.45 11.05 -3.10
C ILE A 147 -11.24 11.95 -1.87
N THR A 148 -10.10 11.83 -1.19
CA THR A 148 -9.80 12.66 -0.01
C THR A 148 -9.84 14.13 -0.34
N ARG A 149 -9.25 14.52 -1.48
CA ARG A 149 -9.28 15.93 -1.90
C ARG A 149 -10.69 16.40 -2.20
N VAL A 150 -11.46 15.61 -2.95
CA VAL A 150 -12.83 15.97 -3.33
C VAL A 150 -13.68 16.16 -2.08
N LEU A 151 -13.67 15.19 -1.15
CA LEU A 151 -14.36 15.29 0.13
C LEU A 151 -13.89 16.51 0.95
N ALA A 152 -12.57 16.75 1.03
CA ALA A 152 -12.04 17.90 1.74
C ALA A 152 -12.51 19.22 1.11
N ARG A 153 -12.57 19.34 -0.22
CA ARG A 153 -13.06 20.57 -0.88
C ARG A 153 -14.51 20.86 -0.54
N TYR A 154 -15.37 19.83 -0.52
CA TYR A 154 -16.77 20.00 -0.12
C TYR A 154 -16.91 20.29 1.37
N ALA A 155 -16.13 19.62 2.22
CA ALA A 155 -16.26 19.79 3.66
C ALA A 155 -15.67 21.11 4.18
N VAL A 156 -14.67 21.69 3.52
CA VAL A 156 -14.09 23.00 3.92
C VAL A 156 -15.10 24.15 3.82
N SER A 157 -16.15 24.03 2.99
CA SER A 157 -17.19 25.08 2.92
C SER A 157 -18.03 25.17 4.21
N VAL A 158 -18.03 24.12 5.04
CA VAL A 158 -18.80 24.03 6.28
C VAL A 158 -17.89 23.91 7.51
N TRP A 159 -16.72 23.28 7.37
CA TRP A 159 -15.83 22.94 8.48
C TRP A 159 -14.43 23.52 8.33
N THR A 160 -13.77 23.78 9.46
CA THR A 160 -12.38 24.25 9.47
C THR A 160 -11.40 23.13 9.10
N MET A 161 -10.26 23.51 8.52
CA MET A 161 -9.19 22.56 8.18
C MET A 161 -8.70 21.75 9.39
N GLN A 162 -8.77 22.31 10.60
CA GLN A 162 -8.42 21.59 11.83
C GLN A 162 -9.41 20.47 12.12
N ARG A 163 -10.72 20.69 11.94
CA ARG A 163 -11.74 19.63 12.09
C ARG A 163 -11.52 18.50 11.09
N LEU A 164 -11.20 18.82 9.84
CA LEU A 164 -10.91 17.81 8.82
C LEU A 164 -9.71 16.94 9.16
N ARG A 165 -8.67 17.52 9.77
CA ARG A 165 -7.51 16.76 10.26
C ARG A 165 -7.88 15.81 11.39
N TRP A 166 -8.74 16.23 12.31
CA TRP A 166 -9.24 15.35 13.37
C TRP A 166 -10.10 14.22 12.83
N ILE A 167 -11.02 14.52 11.91
CA ILE A 167 -11.84 13.51 11.24
C ILE A 167 -10.95 12.51 10.49
N TRP A 168 -9.96 12.99 9.73
CA TRP A 168 -8.99 12.13 9.06
C TRP A 168 -8.24 11.22 10.04
N ALA A 169 -7.79 11.75 11.18
CA ALA A 169 -7.09 10.96 12.20
C ALA A 169 -8.02 9.89 12.79
N LEU A 170 -9.26 10.25 13.11
CA LEU A 170 -10.26 9.32 13.63
C LEU A 170 -10.60 8.21 12.61
N VAL A 171 -10.74 8.55 11.33
CA VAL A 171 -11.00 7.56 10.27
C VAL A 171 -9.86 6.55 10.18
N TRP A 172 -8.60 6.98 10.21
CA TRP A 172 -7.47 6.05 10.16
C TRP A 172 -7.32 5.23 11.44
N ILE A 173 -7.53 5.83 12.61
CA ILE A 173 -7.53 5.10 13.89
C ILE A 173 -8.63 4.04 13.88
N ALA A 174 -9.85 4.39 13.48
CA ALA A 174 -10.96 3.45 13.38
C ALA A 174 -10.69 2.35 12.35
N ASN A 175 -10.14 2.70 11.18
CA ASN A 175 -9.79 1.72 10.15
C ASN A 175 -8.79 0.68 10.69
N TYR A 176 -7.73 1.11 11.37
CA TYR A 176 -6.77 0.16 11.95
C TYR A 176 -7.34 -0.59 13.16
N ALA A 177 -8.15 0.05 14.00
CA ALA A 177 -8.83 -0.65 15.09
C ALA A 177 -9.72 -1.78 14.55
N ILE A 178 -10.52 -1.50 13.51
CA ILE A 178 -11.34 -2.52 12.84
C ILE A 178 -10.47 -3.58 12.18
N TYR A 179 -9.43 -3.17 11.45
CA TYR A 179 -8.49 -4.08 10.80
C TYR A 179 -7.92 -5.12 11.78
N TRP A 180 -7.48 -4.68 12.96
CA TRP A 180 -6.96 -5.56 14.00
C TRP A 180 -8.03 -6.47 14.63
N THR A 181 -9.30 -6.05 14.66
CA THR A 181 -10.38 -6.91 15.16
C THR A 181 -10.81 -7.97 14.15
N VAL A 182 -10.68 -7.69 12.84
CA VAL A 182 -11.12 -8.57 11.76
C VAL A 182 -10.03 -9.55 11.33
N MET A 183 -8.76 -9.13 11.40
CA MET A 183 -7.60 -9.95 11.09
C MET A 183 -6.77 -10.24 12.35
N PRO A 184 -7.30 -11.05 13.30
CA PRO A 184 -6.51 -11.47 14.44
C PRO A 184 -5.39 -12.41 13.98
N ASN A 185 -4.23 -12.30 14.64
CA ASN A 185 -3.09 -13.21 14.47
C ASN A 185 -3.42 -14.59 15.03
#